data_AF-A0A7S0IZG3-F1
#
_entry.id   AF-A0A7S0IZG3-F1
#
_cell.length_a   1.000
_cell.length_b   1.000
_cell.length_c   1.000
_cell.angle_alpha   90.00
_cell.angle_beta   90.00
_cell.angle_gamma   90.00
#
_symmetry.space_group_name_H-M   'P 1'
#
loop_
_entity.id
_entity.type
_entity.pdbx_description
1 polymer ?
#
loop_
_entity_poly.entity_id
_entity_poly.type
_entity_poly.pdbx_seq_one_letter_code
_entity_poly.pdbx_strand_id
1 'polypeptide(L)'
;DMKTSHLMLLALLRPCATLHPSTLLPSQSHARAARPQLALSAVPPLIEQRTQRRAVARQSRASAPWLCICINCKLVERCKVYHWVEQMHSQPHLASQPDFDPADPQIQVFIRTEDEAAQLEGTVAASTGGVYRALTTEYDVFDCDAYAEDRGRWVRLMPNATFVPT
;
A
#
# COMPACT_ATOMS: atom_id res chain seq x y z
N ASP A 1 51.53 4.03 -6.37
CA ASP A 1 51.61 2.63 -5.88
C ASP A 1 50.23 2.01 -5.78
N MET A 2 49.96 0.74 -6.01
CA MET A 2 50.66 -0.36 -6.69
C MET A 2 49.61 -1.49 -6.69
N LYS A 3 49.34 -2.08 -7.88
CA LYS A 3 48.82 -3.47 -8.08
C LYS A 3 47.36 -3.71 -7.59
N THR A 4 46.47 -4.42 -8.27
CA THR A 4 46.54 -5.77 -8.90
C THR A 4 45.16 -5.95 -9.59
N SER A 5 45.04 -5.99 -10.93
CA SER A 5 45.17 -7.13 -11.86
C SER A 5 43.97 -8.09 -11.96
N HIS A 6 43.43 -8.16 -13.20
CA HIS A 6 42.89 -9.34 -13.94
C HIS A 6 41.54 -9.93 -13.44
N LEU A 7 40.57 -10.36 -14.26
CA LEU A 7 40.50 -10.98 -15.60
C LEU A 7 39.20 -10.48 -16.30
N MET A 8 39.12 -10.11 -17.59
CA MET A 8 39.18 -10.91 -18.83
C MET A 8 38.36 -12.21 -18.83
N LEU A 9 37.14 -12.20 -19.40
CA LEU A 9 36.84 -13.15 -20.49
C LEU A 9 35.63 -12.72 -21.34
N LEU A 10 35.93 -12.49 -22.62
CA LEU A 10 35.03 -12.47 -23.76
C LEU A 10 34.50 -13.88 -24.06
N ALA A 11 33.22 -13.99 -24.45
CA ALA A 11 32.71 -14.93 -25.46
C ALA A 11 31.17 -14.85 -25.50
N LEU A 12 30.43 -15.01 -26.60
CA LEU A 12 30.65 -15.12 -28.03
C LEU A 12 29.25 -14.90 -28.67
N LEU A 13 29.20 -14.09 -29.73
CA LEU A 13 28.51 -14.32 -31.02
C LEU A 13 27.23 -15.21 -31.04
N ARG A 14 26.05 -14.66 -31.39
CA ARG A 14 25.48 -14.39 -32.76
C ARG A 14 24.53 -15.53 -33.24
N PRO A 15 23.76 -15.38 -34.36
CA PRO A 15 22.29 -15.47 -34.37
C PRO A 15 21.76 -16.53 -35.38
N CYS A 16 20.57 -16.30 -35.94
CA CYS A 16 19.84 -17.03 -37.00
C CYS A 16 18.94 -18.17 -36.51
N ALA A 17 17.61 -17.99 -36.59
CA ALA A 17 16.74 -18.38 -37.73
C ALA A 17 16.31 -19.85 -37.56
N THR A 18 15.07 -20.31 -37.78
CA THR A 18 14.14 -20.10 -38.89
C THR A 18 12.78 -20.73 -38.52
N LEU A 19 11.72 -20.10 -39.02
CA LEU A 19 10.45 -20.61 -39.56
C LEU A 19 10.05 -22.10 -39.39
N HIS A 20 8.75 -22.23 -39.07
CA HIS A 20 7.78 -23.34 -39.23
C HIS A 20 8.07 -24.38 -40.33
N PRO A 21 7.58 -25.63 -40.17
CA PRO A 21 6.31 -25.98 -40.82
C PRO A 21 5.39 -26.93 -40.02
N SER A 22 4.14 -26.93 -40.48
CA SER A 22 2.97 -27.67 -40.03
C SER A 22 3.06 -29.19 -40.15
N THR A 23 2.21 -29.84 -39.33
CA THR A 23 1.48 -31.11 -39.57
C THR A 23 2.27 -32.39 -39.82
N LEU A 24 2.02 -33.41 -39.00
CA LEU A 24 1.40 -34.69 -39.41
C LEU A 24 1.24 -35.62 -38.19
N LEU A 25 0.02 -36.13 -37.98
CA LEU A 25 -0.29 -37.27 -37.09
C LEU A 25 0.39 -38.54 -37.63
N PRO A 26 0.76 -39.49 -36.75
CA PRO A 26 0.01 -40.75 -36.83
C PRO A 26 -0.22 -41.47 -35.48
N SER A 27 -1.33 -42.22 -35.50
CA SER A 27 -1.54 -43.57 -34.98
C SER A 27 -1.18 -43.92 -33.54
N GLN A 28 -2.24 -44.30 -32.84
CA GLN A 28 -2.31 -44.90 -31.51
C GLN A 28 -1.41 -46.14 -31.37
N SER A 29 -0.72 -46.25 -30.24
CA SER A 29 -0.45 -47.54 -29.60
C SER A 29 -0.35 -47.34 -28.09
N HIS A 30 -0.98 -48.27 -27.38
CA HIS A 30 -1.36 -48.16 -25.98
C HIS A 30 -0.13 -48.25 -25.05
N ALA A 31 0.09 -47.20 -24.26
CA ALA A 31 0.87 -47.29 -23.02
C ALA A 31 0.02 -46.73 -21.89
N ARG A 32 -0.23 -47.55 -20.85
CA ARG A 32 -0.88 -47.15 -19.60
C ARG A 32 -0.04 -46.06 -18.93
N ALA A 33 -0.37 -44.79 -19.17
CA ALA A 33 0.11 -43.70 -18.34
C ALA A 33 -0.60 -43.79 -16.99
N ALA A 34 0.18 -43.95 -15.92
CA ALA A 34 -0.29 -43.81 -14.56
C ALA A 34 -1.05 -42.48 -14.43
N ARG A 35 -2.26 -42.54 -13.86
CA ARG A 35 -3.02 -41.34 -13.50
C ARG A 35 -2.10 -40.46 -12.65
N PRO A 36 -1.83 -39.19 -13.04
CA PRO A 36 -1.28 -38.26 -12.08
C PRO A 36 -2.32 -38.15 -10.97
N GLN A 37 -1.92 -38.54 -9.75
CA GLN A 37 -2.71 -38.21 -8.57
C GLN A 37 -2.84 -36.68 -8.59
N LEU A 38 -4.06 -36.20 -8.83
CA LEU A 38 -4.44 -34.84 -8.49
C LEU A 38 -4.11 -34.68 -7.01
N ALA A 39 -2.98 -34.03 -6.73
CA ALA A 39 -2.68 -33.59 -5.38
C ALA A 39 -3.88 -32.73 -4.97
N LEU A 40 -4.62 -33.18 -3.96
CA LEU A 40 -5.57 -32.33 -3.27
C LEU A 40 -4.76 -31.13 -2.78
N SER A 41 -4.90 -30.00 -3.47
CA SER A 41 -4.46 -28.71 -2.97
C SER A 41 -5.12 -28.54 -1.60
N ALA A 42 -4.30 -28.56 -0.54
CA ALA A 42 -4.78 -28.36 0.81
C ALA A 42 -5.46 -26.98 0.85
N VAL A 43 -6.78 -26.97 1.02
CA VAL A 43 -7.53 -25.73 1.24
C VAL A 43 -7.05 -25.18 2.58
N PRO A 44 -6.38 -24.01 2.61
CA PRO A 44 -5.89 -23.47 3.87
C PRO A 44 -7.08 -23.19 4.80
N PRO A 45 -6.91 -23.34 6.13
CA PRO A 45 -7.97 -23.11 7.09
C PRO A 45 -8.56 -21.70 6.93
N LEU A 46 -9.87 -21.54 7.16
CA LEU A 46 -10.63 -20.28 6.96
C LEU A 46 -9.98 -19.03 7.58
N ILE A 47 -9.22 -19.21 8.67
CA ILE A 47 -8.47 -18.14 9.35
C ILE A 47 -7.35 -17.59 8.45
N GLU A 48 -6.62 -18.47 7.77
CA GLU A 48 -5.51 -18.13 6.88
C GLU A 48 -6.00 -17.58 5.53
N GLN A 49 -7.20 -17.98 5.09
CA GLN A 49 -7.86 -17.36 3.95
C GLN A 49 -8.25 -15.89 4.21
N ARG A 50 -8.56 -15.54 5.47
CA ARG A 50 -8.93 -14.18 5.88
C ARG A 50 -7.72 -13.24 5.87
N THR A 51 -6.54 -13.72 6.28
CA THR A 51 -5.28 -12.97 6.21
C THR A 51 -4.78 -12.84 4.77
N GLN A 52 -4.92 -13.88 3.95
CA GLN A 52 -4.54 -13.86 2.54
C GLN A 52 -5.41 -12.92 1.68
N ARG A 53 -6.73 -12.89 1.89
CA ARG A 53 -7.62 -11.93 1.19
C ARG A 53 -7.34 -10.47 1.61
N ARG A 54 -6.96 -10.23 2.87
CA ARG A 54 -6.50 -8.91 3.34
C ARG A 54 -5.17 -8.50 2.68
N ALA A 55 -4.24 -9.43 2.48
CA ALA A 55 -2.95 -9.16 1.86
C ALA A 55 -3.04 -8.80 0.36
N VAL A 56 -3.96 -9.41 -0.39
CA VAL A 56 -4.15 -9.10 -1.82
C VAL A 56 -4.84 -7.74 -2.02
N ALA A 57 -5.76 -7.35 -1.14
CA ALA A 57 -6.37 -6.02 -1.16
C ALA A 57 -5.39 -4.88 -0.79
N ARG A 58 -4.28 -5.20 -0.11
CA ARG A 58 -3.23 -4.23 0.28
C ARG A 58 -2.36 -3.75 -0.89
N GLN A 59 -2.24 -4.50 -1.98
CA GLN A 59 -1.27 -4.19 -3.05
C GLN A 59 -1.76 -3.19 -4.12
N SER A 60 -3.06 -2.91 -4.21
CA SER A 60 -3.62 -2.05 -5.27
C SER A 60 -3.73 -0.56 -4.92
N ARG A 61 -3.19 -0.11 -3.77
CA ARG A 61 -3.32 1.28 -3.28
C ARG A 61 -2.15 2.22 -3.59
N ALA A 62 -1.16 1.78 -4.39
CA ALA A 62 0.13 2.46 -4.55
C ALA A 62 0.13 3.82 -5.30
N SER A 63 -0.99 4.55 -5.42
CA SER A 63 -1.00 5.87 -6.10
C SER A 63 -2.07 6.86 -5.62
N ALA A 64 -2.73 6.62 -4.49
CA ALA A 64 -3.63 7.62 -3.89
C ALA A 64 -2.86 8.43 -2.84
N PRO A 65 -3.14 9.74 -2.67
CA PRO A 65 -2.66 10.51 -1.52
C PRO A 65 -3.05 9.77 -0.23
N TRP A 66 -2.27 9.96 0.82
CA TRP A 66 -2.25 9.11 2.00
C TRP A 66 -3.47 9.39 2.86
N LEU A 67 -4.62 8.90 2.41
CA LEU A 67 -5.87 9.10 3.12
C LEU A 67 -5.96 8.10 4.25
N CYS A 68 -5.85 8.58 5.48
CA CYS A 68 -6.18 7.84 6.69
C CYS A 68 -7.46 7.00 6.50
N ILE A 69 -7.39 5.68 6.69
CA ILE A 69 -8.48 4.74 6.37
C ILE A 69 -9.77 5.07 7.15
N CYS A 70 -9.62 5.75 8.29
CA CYS A 70 -10.70 6.16 9.17
C CYS A 70 -11.76 7.01 8.47
N ILE A 71 -11.42 7.79 7.43
CA ILE A 71 -12.42 8.61 6.71
C ILE A 71 -13.56 7.78 6.10
N ASN A 72 -13.29 6.49 5.88
CA ASN A 72 -14.20 5.50 5.32
C ASN A 72 -14.62 4.45 6.36
N CYS A 73 -14.55 4.75 7.67
CA CYS A 73 -14.90 3.82 8.74
C CYS A 73 -16.25 4.20 9.38
N LYS A 74 -17.10 3.21 9.68
CA LYS A 74 -18.36 3.37 10.42
C LYS A 74 -18.21 4.01 11.80
N LEU A 75 -17.04 3.86 12.40
CA LEU A 75 -16.75 4.25 13.77
C LEU A 75 -15.96 5.56 13.85
N VAL A 76 -15.77 6.26 12.73
CA VAL A 76 -14.88 7.43 12.63
C VAL A 76 -15.19 8.53 13.65
N GLU A 77 -16.47 8.85 13.89
CA GLU A 77 -16.89 9.85 14.87
C GLU A 77 -16.75 9.41 16.34
N ARG A 78 -16.57 8.12 16.61
CA ARG A 78 -16.49 7.55 17.95
C ARG A 78 -15.07 7.09 18.31
N CYS A 79 -14.18 7.01 17.33
CA CYS A 79 -12.86 6.42 17.46
C CYS A 79 -11.86 7.38 18.12
N LYS A 80 -11.34 7.03 19.29
CA LYS A 80 -10.35 7.84 20.02
C LYS A 80 -9.04 8.03 19.26
N VAL A 81 -8.61 7.03 18.49
CA VAL A 81 -7.39 7.15 17.66
C VAL A 81 -7.60 8.15 16.54
N TYR A 82 -8.75 8.12 15.87
CA TYR A 82 -9.02 9.09 14.82
C TYR A 82 -9.13 10.50 15.37
N HIS A 83 -9.74 10.65 16.55
CA HIS A 83 -9.78 11.94 17.25
C HIS A 83 -8.39 12.50 17.58
N TRP A 84 -7.44 11.64 17.92
CA TRP A 84 -6.05 12.06 18.10
C TRP A 84 -5.40 12.49 16.77
N VAL A 85 -5.68 11.79 15.66
CA VAL A 85 -5.21 12.20 14.31
C VAL A 85 -5.77 13.57 13.92
N GLU A 86 -7.06 13.84 14.16
CA GLU A 86 -7.68 15.16 13.95
C GLU A 86 -6.89 16.26 14.69
N GLN A 87 -6.48 16.01 15.93
CA GLN A 87 -5.67 16.95 16.72
C GLN A 87 -4.29 17.18 16.10
N MET A 88 -3.61 16.13 15.64
CA MET A 88 -2.29 16.27 15.02
C MET A 88 -2.35 17.02 13.69
N HIS A 89 -3.47 16.92 12.96
CA HIS A 89 -3.71 17.64 11.72
C HIS A 89 -4.33 19.04 11.91
N SER A 90 -4.57 19.47 13.14
CA SER A 90 -5.31 20.72 13.43
C SER A 90 -6.68 20.79 12.74
N GLN A 91 -7.31 19.63 12.51
CA GLN A 91 -8.62 19.53 11.90
C GLN A 91 -9.71 19.65 12.98
N PRO A 92 -10.91 20.16 12.62
CA PRO A 92 -12.03 20.15 13.56
C PRO A 92 -12.41 18.72 13.95
N HIS A 93 -12.68 18.52 15.24
CA HIS A 93 -13.10 17.21 15.74
C HIS A 93 -14.51 16.84 15.29
N LEU A 94 -14.71 15.60 14.81
CA LEU A 94 -16.05 15.07 14.53
C LEU A 94 -16.92 14.93 15.78
N ALA A 95 -16.30 14.57 16.90
CA ALA A 95 -16.94 14.46 18.21
C ALA A 95 -15.99 14.97 19.29
N SER A 96 -16.53 15.65 20.30
CA SER A 96 -15.75 16.18 21.42
C SER A 96 -15.28 15.09 22.40
N GLN A 97 -16.01 13.99 22.51
CA GLN A 97 -15.71 12.88 23.42
C GLN A 97 -16.00 11.53 22.76
N PRO A 98 -15.09 11.02 21.90
CA PRO A 98 -15.16 9.67 21.36
C PRO A 98 -15.12 8.61 22.47
N ASP A 99 -15.94 7.56 22.33
CA ASP A 99 -16.14 6.50 23.32
C ASP A 99 -15.63 5.12 22.88
N PHE A 100 -14.98 5.03 21.71
CA PHE A 100 -14.50 3.79 21.12
C PHE A 100 -12.96 3.72 21.05
N ASP A 101 -12.39 2.72 21.72
CA ASP A 101 -10.97 2.33 21.61
C ASP A 101 -10.82 1.24 20.52
N PRO A 102 -10.24 1.55 19.34
CA PRO A 102 -10.07 0.55 18.29
C PRO A 102 -9.05 -0.51 18.66
N ALA A 103 -9.28 -1.75 18.19
CA ALA A 103 -8.31 -2.83 18.29
C ALA A 103 -7.23 -2.70 17.21
N ASP A 104 -5.97 -2.81 17.62
CA ASP A 104 -4.77 -2.85 16.77
C ASP A 104 -4.70 -1.75 15.68
N PRO A 105 -4.75 -0.46 16.03
CA PRO A 105 -4.58 0.63 15.07
C PRO A 105 -3.10 0.73 14.62
N GLN A 106 -2.87 0.71 13.31
CA GLN A 106 -1.54 0.87 12.72
C GLN A 106 -1.42 2.27 12.12
N ILE A 107 -0.50 3.06 12.68
CA ILE A 107 -0.28 4.47 12.31
C ILE A 107 1.06 4.58 11.58
N GLN A 108 1.05 5.19 10.41
CA GLN A 108 2.22 5.60 9.67
C GLN A 108 2.53 7.07 9.97
N VAL A 109 3.81 7.38 10.19
CA VAL A 109 4.28 8.73 10.48
C VAL A 109 5.20 9.17 9.35
N PHE A 110 4.87 10.29 8.71
CA PHE A 110 5.73 10.92 7.72
C PHE A 110 6.36 12.16 8.33
N ILE A 111 7.69 12.23 8.28
CA ILE A 111 8.46 13.40 8.69
C ILE A 111 9.06 13.97 7.41
N ARG A 112 8.75 15.23 7.10
CA ARG A 112 9.21 15.91 5.89
C ARG A 112 9.78 17.27 6.24
N THR A 113 10.64 17.80 5.39
CA THR A 113 10.99 19.23 5.47
C THR A 113 9.85 20.08 4.91
N GLU A 114 9.75 21.34 5.33
CA GLU A 114 8.75 22.27 4.78
C GLU A 114 8.81 22.37 3.25
N ASP A 115 10.01 22.33 2.65
CA ASP A 115 10.17 22.36 1.20
C ASP A 115 9.54 21.11 0.54
N GLU A 116 9.76 19.93 1.12
CA GLU A 116 9.19 18.67 0.62
C GLU A 116 7.67 18.62 0.79
N ALA A 117 7.16 19.14 1.92
CA ALA A 117 5.74 19.27 2.16
C ALA A 117 5.09 20.26 1.19
N ALA A 118 5.67 21.44 1.00
CA ALA A 118 5.20 22.44 0.06
C ALA A 118 5.16 21.90 -1.38
N GLN A 119 6.17 21.13 -1.80
CA GLN A 119 6.19 20.51 -3.12
C GLN A 119 5.06 19.50 -3.32
N LEU A 120 4.69 18.72 -2.29
CA LEU A 120 3.57 17.78 -2.35
C LEU A 120 2.22 18.50 -2.39
N GLU A 121 2.09 19.61 -1.66
CA GLU A 121 0.89 20.46 -1.65
C GLU A 121 0.79 21.38 -2.88
N GLY A 122 1.83 21.45 -3.71
CA GLY A 122 1.90 22.36 -4.86
C GLY A 122 2.04 23.83 -4.48
N THR A 123 2.54 24.13 -3.27
CA THR A 123 2.78 25.48 -2.77
C THR A 123 4.26 25.87 -2.89
N VAL A 124 4.55 27.17 -2.89
CA VAL A 124 5.94 27.66 -2.90
C VAL A 124 6.48 27.67 -1.48
N ALA A 125 7.57 26.94 -1.25
CA ALA A 125 8.24 26.94 0.04
C ALA A 125 8.71 28.37 0.37
N ALA A 126 8.28 28.88 1.53
CA ALA A 126 8.72 30.16 2.07
C ALA A 126 10.16 30.02 2.63
N SER A 127 11.10 29.62 1.77
CA SER A 127 12.48 29.34 2.15
C SER A 127 13.14 30.60 2.69
N THR A 128 13.07 30.77 4.01
CA THR A 128 13.80 31.80 4.72
C THR A 128 15.16 31.17 4.99
N GLY A 129 16.21 31.61 4.29
CA GLY A 129 17.54 30.96 4.18
C GLY A 129 18.33 30.78 5.49
N GLY A 130 17.74 30.17 6.50
CA GLY A 130 18.34 29.81 7.77
C GLY A 130 18.90 28.38 7.77
N VAL A 131 19.84 28.13 8.68
CA VAL A 131 20.53 26.84 8.85
C VAL A 131 19.60 25.74 9.37
N TYR A 132 18.47 26.10 10.00
CA TYR A 132 17.48 25.18 10.52
C TYR A 132 16.28 25.11 9.58
N ARG A 133 16.07 23.94 8.98
CA ARG A 133 14.88 23.63 8.18
C ARG A 133 13.80 23.15 9.14
N ALA A 134 12.62 23.77 9.09
CA ALA A 134 11.49 23.26 9.84
C ALA A 134 11.00 21.93 9.24
N LEU A 135 10.50 21.09 10.13
CA LEU A 135 9.99 19.76 9.82
C LEU A 135 8.48 19.75 10.02
N THR A 136 7.78 19.11 9.09
CA THR A 136 6.37 18.79 9.21
C THR A 136 6.24 17.32 9.58
N THR A 137 5.22 17.00 10.38
CA THR A 137 4.90 15.61 10.77
C THR A 137 3.45 15.34 10.45
N GLU A 138 3.20 14.24 9.75
CA GLU A 138 1.87 13.79 9.36
C GLU A 138 1.63 12.37 9.90
N TYR A 139 0.42 12.13 10.36
CA TYR A 139 0.01 10.87 10.97
C TYR A 139 -1.19 10.28 10.24
N ASP A 140 -1.06 9.05 9.74
CA ASP A 140 -2.15 8.33 9.07
C ASP A 140 -2.39 6.97 9.67
N VAL A 141 -3.65 6.67 9.99
CA VAL A 141 -4.05 5.28 10.23
C VAL A 141 -4.14 4.60 8.87
N PHE A 142 -3.30 3.61 8.62
CA PHE A 142 -3.31 2.85 7.36
C PHE A 142 -3.91 1.44 7.51
N ASP A 143 -4.00 0.92 8.74
CA ASP A 143 -4.64 -0.36 9.07
C ASP A 143 -5.27 -0.34 10.47
N CYS A 144 -6.31 -1.14 10.70
CA CYS A 144 -7.00 -1.26 11.99
C CYS A 144 -7.93 -2.48 12.01
N ASP A 145 -7.84 -3.33 13.04
CA ASP A 145 -8.68 -4.54 13.12
C ASP A 145 -10.17 -4.24 13.37
N ALA A 146 -10.46 -3.08 13.95
CA ALA A 146 -11.82 -2.57 14.12
C ALA A 146 -12.37 -1.85 12.88
N TYR A 147 -11.61 -1.78 11.78
CA TYR A 147 -12.07 -1.11 10.57
C TYR A 147 -13.33 -1.76 10.00
N ALA A 148 -14.39 -0.97 9.86
CA ALA A 148 -15.63 -1.38 9.23
C ALA A 148 -16.00 -0.35 8.16
N GLU A 149 -15.95 -0.76 6.89
CA GLU A 149 -16.11 0.16 5.76
C GLU A 149 -17.50 0.83 5.76
N ASP A 150 -17.48 2.15 5.67
CA ASP A 150 -18.59 3.03 5.32
C ASP A 150 -18.02 4.22 4.53
N ARG A 151 -18.04 4.07 3.20
CA ARG A 151 -17.36 5.01 2.29
C ARG A 151 -17.89 6.43 2.44
N GLY A 152 -16.97 7.39 2.46
CA GLY A 152 -17.29 8.81 2.60
C GLY A 152 -18.05 9.15 3.88
N ARG A 153 -17.94 8.33 4.94
CA ARG A 153 -18.58 8.61 6.24
C ARG A 153 -18.15 9.97 6.76
N TRP A 154 -16.85 10.27 6.72
CA TRP A 154 -16.34 11.57 7.13
C TRP A 154 -16.95 12.73 6.35
N VAL A 155 -16.99 12.64 5.02
CA VAL A 155 -17.56 13.70 4.15
C VAL A 155 -19.04 13.95 4.45
N ARG A 156 -19.81 12.89 4.76
CA ARG A 156 -21.22 13.03 5.18
C ARG A 156 -21.38 13.71 6.54
N LEU A 157 -20.43 13.56 7.44
CA LEU A 157 -20.45 14.20 8.76
C LEU A 157 -19.94 15.64 8.71
N MET A 158 -19.04 15.94 7.78
CA MET A 158 -18.40 17.25 7.61
C MET A 158 -18.61 17.81 6.19
N PRO A 159 -19.87 18.05 5.77
CA PRO A 159 -20.17 18.45 4.39
C PRO A 159 -19.57 19.80 3.98
N ASN A 160 -19.23 20.64 4.96
CA ASN A 160 -18.66 21.98 4.73
C ASN A 160 -17.15 22.04 4.98
N ALA A 161 -16.53 20.95 5.41
CA ALA A 161 -15.09 20.94 5.64
C ALA A 161 -14.36 20.78 4.31
N THR A 162 -13.34 21.62 4.10
CA THR A 162 -12.38 21.37 3.03
C THR A 162 -11.55 20.17 3.43
N PHE A 163 -11.82 19.04 2.78
CA PHE A 163 -10.92 17.89 2.88
C PHE A 163 -9.61 18.27 2.21
N VAL A 164 -8.55 18.40 2.99
CA VAL A 164 -7.19 18.50 2.49
C VAL A 164 -6.63 17.07 2.54
N PRO A 165 -6.47 16.38 1.40
CA PRO A 165 -5.71 15.15 1.35
C PRO A 165 -4.30 15.48 1.83
N THR A 166 -3.84 14.80 2.87
CA THR A 166 -2.42 14.82 3.24
C THR A 166 -1.68 13.68 2.51
#